data_AF-A0A7S0QXS0-F1
#
_entry.id   AF-A0A7S0QXS0-F1
#
_cell.length_a   1.000
_cell.length_b   1.000
_cell.length_c   1.000
_cell.angle_alpha   90.00
_cell.angle_beta   90.00
_cell.angle_gamma   90.00
#
_symmetry.space_group_name_H-M   'P 1'
#
loop_
_entity.id
_entity.type
_entity.pdbx_description
1 polymer ?
#
loop_
_entity_poly.entity_id
_entity_poly.type
_entity_poly.pdbx_seq_one_letter_code
_entity_poly.pdbx_strand_id
1 'polypeptide(L)'
;PPACNVPGRATFYPDNLVPTTASSTNTLLTPTIGVDSTPPVILRVSSVKPPGNYTAGDIIHITVEFDKPVFISEIPSLYSTNFLAANATNTIPRGMPFLNLNSGANALLLGYETPVTDKRRLSFVYYIGTGEETPAGAFLDVAAGQTVQLNGGSILSLATSMEADLTSIPAPGTNGSLTSPQS
;
A
#
# COMPACT_ATOMS: atom_id res chain seq x y z
N PRO A 1 -50.76 -14.81 -54.83
CA PRO A 1 -50.98 -16.21 -54.38
C PRO A 1 -49.77 -17.09 -54.75
N PRO A 2 -49.39 -18.14 -54.01
CA PRO A 2 -50.23 -19.05 -53.22
C PRO A 2 -49.88 -19.17 -51.72
N ALA A 3 -50.67 -19.99 -51.02
CA ALA A 3 -50.73 -20.20 -49.58
C ALA A 3 -49.53 -20.96 -48.98
N CYS A 4 -49.10 -20.57 -47.77
CA CYS A 4 -48.23 -21.39 -46.92
C CYS A 4 -49.09 -22.09 -45.86
N ASN A 5 -49.21 -23.40 -46.00
CA ASN A 5 -49.94 -24.30 -45.11
C ASN A 5 -49.18 -24.48 -43.79
N VAL A 6 -49.86 -24.42 -42.65
CA VAL A 6 -49.37 -24.91 -41.33
C VAL A 6 -50.24 -26.10 -40.97
N PRO A 7 -49.68 -27.26 -40.54
CA PRO A 7 -49.42 -27.42 -39.10
C PRO A 7 -48.28 -28.40 -38.74
N GLY A 8 -47.67 -28.27 -37.56
CA GLY A 8 -46.75 -29.30 -37.06
C GLY A 8 -46.11 -28.99 -35.71
N ARG A 9 -46.85 -29.23 -34.63
CA ARG A 9 -46.38 -29.26 -33.24
C ARG A 9 -45.21 -30.25 -33.09
N ALA A 10 -44.02 -29.78 -32.74
CA ALA A 10 -42.87 -30.64 -32.46
C ALA A 10 -43.11 -31.47 -31.18
N THR A 11 -43.27 -32.78 -31.34
CA THR A 11 -43.19 -33.77 -30.25
C THR A 11 -41.74 -34.21 -30.09
N PHE A 12 -41.16 -34.02 -28.91
CA PHE A 12 -39.84 -34.54 -28.57
C PHE A 12 -39.93 -36.07 -28.36
N TYR A 13 -39.14 -36.85 -29.10
CA TYR A 13 -38.73 -38.20 -28.73
C TYR A 13 -37.28 -38.12 -28.20
N PRO A 14 -36.95 -38.67 -27.02
CA PRO A 14 -35.55 -38.79 -26.63
C PRO A 14 -34.96 -40.04 -27.28
N ASP A 15 -34.11 -39.84 -28.29
CA ASP A 15 -33.29 -40.93 -28.84
C ASP A 15 -32.12 -41.22 -27.88
N ASN A 16 -32.15 -42.43 -27.36
CA ASN A 16 -31.19 -42.99 -26.43
C ASN A 16 -29.92 -43.41 -27.20
N LEU A 17 -28.93 -42.51 -27.29
CA LEU A 17 -27.61 -42.84 -27.84
C LEU A 17 -26.63 -43.15 -26.70
N VAL A 18 -26.26 -44.42 -26.63
CA VAL A 18 -25.18 -45.01 -25.83
C VAL A 18 -23.86 -44.31 -26.14
N PRO A 19 -23.10 -43.78 -25.16
CA PRO A 19 -21.79 -43.21 -25.46
C PRO A 19 -20.77 -44.34 -25.63
N THR A 20 -20.43 -44.64 -26.88
CA THR A 20 -19.21 -45.36 -27.23
C THR A 20 -18.00 -44.44 -27.02
N THR A 21 -16.96 -45.00 -26.41
CA THR A 21 -15.65 -44.44 -26.11
C THR A 21 -15.13 -43.37 -27.09
N ALA A 22 -15.00 -42.13 -26.63
CA ALA A 22 -14.08 -41.15 -27.19
C ALA A 22 -12.86 -41.05 -26.27
N SER A 23 -11.73 -41.61 -26.72
CA SER A 23 -10.42 -41.23 -26.23
C SER A 23 -10.07 -39.88 -26.86
N SER A 24 -10.14 -38.84 -26.06
CA SER A 24 -9.37 -37.62 -26.27
C SER A 24 -8.98 -37.13 -24.89
N THR A 25 -7.69 -37.22 -24.58
CA THR A 25 -7.07 -36.59 -23.41
C THR A 25 -7.26 -35.08 -23.52
N ASN A 26 -8.41 -34.58 -23.09
CA ASN A 26 -8.59 -33.17 -22.79
C ASN A 26 -8.69 -33.07 -21.29
N THR A 27 -7.56 -33.33 -20.62
CA THR A 27 -7.35 -32.83 -19.27
C THR A 27 -7.56 -31.33 -19.38
N LEU A 28 -8.73 -30.87 -18.92
CA LEU A 28 -8.99 -29.48 -18.64
C LEU A 28 -7.90 -29.05 -17.66
N LEU A 29 -6.77 -28.60 -18.19
CA LEU A 29 -5.81 -27.82 -17.44
C LEU A 29 -6.54 -26.51 -17.23
N THR A 30 -7.35 -26.43 -16.18
CA THR A 30 -7.68 -25.12 -15.63
C THR A 30 -6.31 -24.54 -15.27
N PRO A 31 -5.80 -23.50 -15.96
CA PRO A 31 -4.63 -22.82 -15.42
C PRO A 31 -5.06 -22.39 -14.03
N THR A 32 -4.40 -22.93 -13.01
CA THR A 32 -4.57 -22.40 -11.66
C THR A 32 -4.08 -20.96 -11.76
N ILE A 33 -5.01 -20.00 -11.83
CA ILE A 33 -4.69 -18.59 -11.70
C ILE A 33 -4.26 -18.44 -10.24
N GLY A 34 -2.95 -18.52 -10.02
CA GLY A 34 -2.35 -18.27 -8.73
C GLY A 34 -2.53 -16.79 -8.43
N VAL A 35 -3.50 -16.47 -7.57
CA VAL A 35 -3.53 -15.16 -6.92
C VAL A 35 -2.46 -15.20 -5.84
N ASP A 36 -1.46 -14.33 -5.96
CA ASP A 36 -0.48 -14.16 -4.90
C ASP A 36 -1.19 -13.61 -3.64
N SER A 37 -1.31 -14.49 -2.65
CA SER A 37 -1.99 -14.25 -1.39
C SER A 37 -1.03 -13.98 -0.24
N THR A 38 0.22 -13.54 -0.49
CA THR A 38 1.11 -13.12 0.60
C THR A 38 0.91 -11.62 0.94
N PRO A 39 0.90 -11.23 2.23
CA PRO A 39 0.79 -9.83 2.63
C PRO A 39 1.86 -8.94 1.99
N PRO A 40 1.54 -7.70 1.60
CA PRO A 40 2.57 -6.71 1.28
C PRO A 40 3.51 -6.51 2.48
N VAL A 41 4.81 -6.43 2.24
CA VAL A 41 5.83 -6.16 3.26
C VAL A 41 6.62 -4.89 2.92
N ILE A 42 7.19 -4.25 3.93
CA ILE A 42 8.05 -3.08 3.74
C ILE A 42 9.43 -3.56 3.28
N LEU A 43 9.89 -3.05 2.14
CA LEU A 43 11.24 -3.30 1.63
C LEU A 43 12.23 -2.25 2.10
N ARG A 44 11.81 -0.98 2.12
CA ARG A 44 12.70 0.14 2.38
C ARG A 44 11.97 1.34 2.95
N VAL A 45 12.63 2.05 3.85
CA VAL A 45 12.31 3.42 4.25
C VAL A 45 13.48 4.31 3.86
N SER A 46 13.22 5.34 3.07
CA SER A 46 14.25 6.22 2.48
C SER A 46 13.89 7.69 2.62
N SER A 47 14.89 8.57 2.64
CA SER A 47 14.71 10.02 2.60
C SER A 47 15.47 10.59 1.41
N VAL A 48 14.91 11.62 0.77
CA VAL A 48 15.63 12.37 -0.28
C VAL A 48 16.67 13.32 0.29
N LYS A 49 16.54 13.69 1.57
CA LYS A 49 17.56 14.48 2.27
C LYS A 49 18.67 13.53 2.73
N PRO A 50 19.95 13.81 2.40
CA PRO A 50 21.06 12.94 2.78
C PRO A 50 21.08 12.61 4.27
N PRO A 51 21.66 11.45 4.67
CA PRO A 51 21.89 11.14 6.08
C PRO A 51 22.67 12.28 6.74
N GLY A 52 22.10 12.86 7.79
CA GLY A 52 22.69 14.00 8.50
C GLY A 52 21.81 14.47 9.64
N ASN A 53 22.24 15.55 10.29
CA ASN A 53 21.48 16.21 11.33
C ASN A 53 20.35 17.02 10.69
N TYR A 54 19.16 16.91 11.27
CA TYR A 54 18.02 17.74 10.92
C TYR A 54 17.75 18.69 12.07
N THR A 55 17.38 19.93 11.74
CA THR A 55 17.17 21.03 12.68
C THR A 55 15.82 21.69 12.44
N ALA A 56 15.33 22.43 13.42
CA ALA A 56 14.13 23.25 13.30
C ALA A 56 14.03 24.01 11.97
N GLY A 57 12.87 23.90 11.31
CA GLY A 57 12.60 24.50 10.00
C GLY A 57 12.80 23.56 8.81
N ASP A 58 13.40 22.39 9.00
CA ASP A 58 13.58 21.40 7.94
C ASP A 58 12.26 20.76 7.51
N ILE A 59 12.14 20.52 6.19
CA ILE A 59 11.10 19.67 5.61
C ILE A 59 11.75 18.36 5.14
N ILE A 60 11.17 17.23 5.54
CA ILE A 60 11.72 15.90 5.31
C ILE A 60 10.71 15.07 4.53
N HIS A 61 11.12 14.55 3.37
CA HIS A 61 10.31 13.61 2.61
C HIS A 61 10.81 12.19 2.88
N ILE A 62 9.96 11.39 3.53
CA ILE A 62 10.22 9.98 3.83
C ILE A 62 9.38 9.14 2.90
N THR A 63 10.01 8.19 2.21
CA THR A 63 9.34 7.24 1.32
C THR A 63 9.45 5.84 1.89
N VAL A 64 8.30 5.21 2.13
CA VAL A 64 8.16 3.80 2.47
C VAL A 64 7.82 3.03 1.19
N GLU A 65 8.66 2.06 0.85
CA GLU A 65 8.50 1.19 -0.31
C GLU A 65 8.06 -0.20 0.13
N PHE A 66 7.00 -0.70 -0.50
CA PHE A 66 6.44 -2.03 -0.34
C PHE A 66 6.85 -2.94 -1.51
N ASP A 67 6.85 -4.25 -1.28
CA ASP A 67 7.07 -5.24 -2.36
C ASP A 67 5.91 -5.31 -3.37
N LYS A 68 4.71 -4.90 -2.92
CA LYS A 68 3.46 -4.93 -3.68
C LYS A 68 2.75 -3.58 -3.65
N PRO A 69 1.92 -3.28 -4.68
CA PRO A 69 1.06 -2.11 -4.66
C PRO A 69 0.11 -2.10 -3.47
N VAL A 70 0.01 -0.97 -2.79
CA VAL A 70 -0.85 -0.77 -1.62
C VAL A 70 -1.73 0.48 -1.75
N PHE A 71 -2.79 0.54 -0.94
CA PHE A 71 -3.59 1.73 -0.70
C PHE A 71 -4.02 1.80 0.76
N ILE A 72 -4.49 2.97 1.19
CA ILE A 72 -5.03 3.17 2.55
C ILE A 72 -6.55 3.26 2.47
N SER A 73 -7.24 2.49 3.30
CA SER A 73 -8.70 2.34 3.26
C SER A 73 -9.46 3.48 3.93
N GLU A 74 -8.89 4.16 4.93
CA GLU A 74 -9.63 5.08 5.80
C GLU A 74 -9.11 6.53 5.82
N ILE A 75 -8.50 7.04 4.73
CA ILE A 75 -8.11 8.47 4.69
C ILE A 75 -9.38 9.33 4.59
N PRO A 76 -9.63 10.26 5.53
CA PRO A 76 -10.76 11.17 5.37
C PRO A 76 -10.53 12.08 4.16
N SER A 77 -11.55 12.24 3.31
CA SER A 77 -11.45 12.92 2.02
C SER A 77 -10.88 14.34 2.08
N LEU A 78 -11.13 15.07 3.18
CA LEU A 78 -10.60 16.41 3.42
C LEU A 78 -9.05 16.43 3.44
N TYR A 79 -8.43 15.37 3.94
CA TYR A 79 -6.97 15.27 4.07
C TYR A 79 -6.29 14.75 2.80
N SER A 80 -7.04 14.17 1.86
CA SER A 80 -6.49 13.63 0.60
C SER A 80 -6.08 14.71 -0.40
N THR A 81 -6.56 15.95 -0.24
CA THR A 81 -6.34 17.04 -1.23
C THR A 81 -5.68 18.28 -0.63
N ASN A 82 -5.89 18.56 0.66
CA ASN A 82 -5.25 19.69 1.33
C ASN A 82 -4.98 19.36 2.80
N PHE A 83 -3.96 18.53 3.04
CA PHE A 83 -3.63 18.06 4.37
C PHE A 83 -3.33 19.20 5.35
N LEU A 84 -2.53 20.18 4.95
CA LEU A 84 -2.11 21.29 5.81
C LEU A 84 -3.29 22.14 6.28
N ALA A 85 -4.21 22.50 5.37
CA ALA A 85 -5.40 23.27 5.76
C ALA A 85 -6.36 22.44 6.63
N ALA A 86 -6.43 21.12 6.40
CA ALA A 86 -7.28 20.21 7.17
C ALA A 86 -6.73 19.94 8.59
N ASN A 87 -5.40 19.97 8.76
CA ASN A 87 -4.71 19.69 10.03
C ASN A 87 -4.41 20.96 10.85
N ALA A 88 -5.39 21.85 11.01
CA ALA A 88 -5.21 23.10 11.74
C ALA A 88 -4.88 22.92 13.24
N THR A 89 -5.12 21.74 13.81
CA THR A 89 -4.85 21.41 15.22
C THR A 89 -3.57 20.61 15.42
N ASN A 90 -2.73 20.45 14.38
CA ASN A 90 -1.52 19.62 14.42
C ASN A 90 -1.76 18.20 14.98
N THR A 91 -2.96 17.65 14.74
CA THR A 91 -3.36 16.32 15.19
C THR A 91 -3.56 15.42 13.98
N ILE A 92 -2.87 14.29 13.94
CA ILE A 92 -3.01 13.34 12.83
C ILE A 92 -4.41 12.72 12.88
N PRO A 93 -5.23 12.83 11.82
CA PRO A 93 -6.59 12.31 11.82
C PRO A 93 -6.62 10.78 11.81
N ARG A 94 -7.68 10.19 12.39
CA ARG A 94 -7.93 8.74 12.34
C ARG A 94 -7.90 8.26 10.89
N GLY A 95 -7.26 7.12 10.65
CA GLY A 95 -7.12 6.50 9.34
C GLY A 95 -5.90 6.96 8.54
N MET A 96 -5.19 7.99 8.99
CA MET A 96 -3.95 8.42 8.37
C MET A 96 -2.72 7.76 9.02
N PRO A 97 -1.90 7.05 8.24
CA PRO A 97 -0.68 6.49 8.76
C PRO A 97 0.41 7.54 8.96
N PHE A 98 1.34 7.25 9.87
CA PHE A 98 2.50 8.07 10.13
C PHE A 98 3.64 7.23 10.71
N LEU A 99 4.86 7.72 10.55
CA LEU A 99 6.06 7.24 11.23
C LEU A 99 6.38 8.10 12.45
N ASN A 100 6.78 7.44 13.54
CA ASN A 100 7.43 8.09 14.66
C ASN A 100 8.92 8.25 14.33
N LEU A 101 9.39 9.49 14.27
CA LEU A 101 10.78 9.80 13.97
C LEU A 101 11.57 10.05 15.26
N ASN A 102 12.87 9.76 15.24
CA ASN A 102 13.77 10.06 16.34
C ASN A 102 14.25 11.54 16.35
N SER A 103 13.40 12.50 15.98
CA SER A 103 13.77 13.94 15.86
C SER A 103 13.84 14.70 17.21
N GLY A 104 13.87 13.99 18.34
CA GLY A 104 13.88 14.58 19.68
C GLY A 104 12.49 14.98 20.22
N ALA A 105 11.46 15.05 19.38
CA ALA A 105 10.05 15.19 19.76
C ALA A 105 9.11 14.60 18.68
N ASN A 106 7.90 15.15 18.50
CA ASN A 106 6.92 14.68 17.53
C ASN A 106 6.96 15.55 16.27
N ALA A 107 7.83 15.20 15.31
CA ALA A 107 7.87 15.85 14.00
C ALA A 107 6.45 15.97 13.41
N LEU A 108 6.11 17.17 12.94
CA LEU A 108 4.76 17.44 12.45
C LEU A 108 4.60 16.82 11.06
N LEU A 109 3.66 15.88 10.92
CA LEU A 109 3.24 15.40 9.61
C LEU A 109 2.59 16.57 8.85
N LEU A 110 3.14 16.93 7.69
CA LEU A 110 2.64 17.93 6.76
C LEU A 110 1.80 17.34 5.64
N GLY A 111 1.89 16.03 5.42
CA GLY A 111 1.10 15.37 4.39
C GLY A 111 1.55 13.96 4.09
N TYR A 112 0.71 13.33 3.28
CA TYR A 112 0.90 12.01 2.73
C TYR A 112 0.62 12.05 1.23
N GLU A 113 1.45 11.37 0.45
CA GLU A 113 1.33 11.25 -0.99
C GLU A 113 1.48 9.80 -1.43
N THR A 114 0.55 9.33 -2.27
CA THR A 114 0.83 8.17 -3.14
C THR A 114 1.20 8.69 -4.51
N PRO A 115 2.34 8.27 -5.08
CA PRO A 115 2.57 8.46 -6.50
C PRO A 115 1.39 7.88 -7.30
N VAL A 116 1.00 8.58 -8.35
CA VAL A 116 -0.10 8.13 -9.22
C VAL A 116 0.27 6.83 -9.94
N THR A 117 1.54 6.72 -10.33
CA THR A 117 2.09 5.64 -11.16
C THR A 117 2.74 4.52 -10.34
N ASP A 118 3.33 4.83 -9.18
CA ASP A 118 4.00 3.85 -8.34
C ASP A 118 3.24 3.66 -7.03
N LYS A 119 2.31 2.70 -7.04
CA LYS A 119 1.47 2.35 -5.88
C LYS A 119 2.21 1.50 -4.85
N ARG A 120 3.49 1.19 -5.04
CA ARG A 120 4.32 0.53 -4.03
C ARG A 120 4.91 1.52 -3.02
N ARG A 121 4.79 2.82 -3.28
CA ARG A 121 5.44 3.85 -2.49
C ARG A 121 4.42 4.73 -1.77
N LEU A 122 4.67 4.94 -0.48
CA LEU A 122 3.98 5.91 0.36
C LEU A 122 4.98 6.97 0.77
N SER A 123 4.70 8.23 0.45
CA SER A 123 5.55 9.36 0.83
C SER A 123 4.90 10.15 1.96
N PHE A 124 5.67 10.41 3.00
CA PHE A 124 5.29 11.21 4.17
C PHE A 124 6.16 12.45 4.22
N VAL A 125 5.53 13.60 4.44
CA VAL A 125 6.23 14.89 4.53
C VAL A 125 6.19 15.35 5.98
N TYR A 126 7.34 15.65 6.55
CA TYR A 126 7.46 16.09 7.94
C TYR A 126 8.09 17.48 8.03
N TYR A 127 7.65 18.26 9.00
CA TYR A 127 8.27 19.51 9.43
C TYR A 127 8.91 19.33 10.80
N ILE A 128 10.17 19.73 10.93
CA ILE A 128 10.89 19.72 12.20
C ILE A 128 10.61 21.02 12.94
N GLY A 129 9.99 20.88 14.11
CA GLY A 129 9.56 22.00 14.96
C GLY A 129 10.71 22.75 15.63
N THR A 130 10.41 23.91 16.21
CA THR A 130 11.36 24.66 17.03
C THR A 130 11.77 23.85 18.26
N GLY A 131 13.07 23.67 18.48
CA GLY A 131 13.60 22.85 19.58
C GLY A 131 13.66 21.35 19.28
N GLU A 132 13.30 20.93 18.08
CA GLU A 132 13.50 19.56 17.60
C GLU A 132 14.84 19.45 16.86
N GLU A 133 15.58 18.40 17.19
CA GLU A 133 16.84 18.06 16.54
C GLU A 133 17.08 16.56 16.65
N THR A 134 17.70 15.98 15.62
CA THR A 134 18.23 14.62 15.73
C THR A 134 19.22 14.56 16.90
N PRO A 135 19.14 13.56 17.81
CA PRO A 135 20.05 13.44 18.93
C PRO A 135 21.51 13.57 18.50
N ALA A 136 22.33 14.25 19.31
CA ALA A 136 23.73 14.47 19.00
C ALA A 136 24.46 13.13 18.74
N GLY A 137 25.07 13.00 17.56
CA GLY A 137 25.76 11.79 17.12
C GLY A 137 24.85 10.69 16.53
N ALA A 138 23.56 10.96 16.33
CA ALA A 138 22.63 10.08 15.64
C ALA A 138 22.17 10.66 14.30
N PHE A 139 21.71 9.79 13.41
CA PHE A 139 21.04 10.17 12.15
C PHE A 139 19.52 10.01 12.32
N LEU A 140 18.75 10.77 11.53
CA LEU A 140 17.30 10.63 11.51
C LEU A 140 16.90 9.22 11.07
N ASP A 141 16.06 8.59 11.86
CA ASP A 141 15.49 7.29 11.58
C ASP A 141 14.07 7.15 12.13
N VAL A 142 13.43 6.05 11.76
CA VAL A 142 12.25 5.55 12.43
C VAL A 142 12.65 5.17 13.86
N ALA A 143 11.87 5.61 14.85
CA ALA A 143 12.14 5.31 16.24
C ALA A 143 12.21 3.78 16.47
N ALA A 144 13.19 3.32 17.25
CA ALA A 144 13.48 1.90 17.40
C ALA A 144 12.25 1.10 17.89
N GLY A 145 11.95 -0.01 17.21
CA GLY A 145 10.80 -0.87 17.51
C GLY A 145 9.44 -0.27 17.14
N GLN A 146 9.41 0.91 16.51
CA GLN A 146 8.18 1.49 15.98
C GLN A 146 7.97 1.04 14.54
N THR A 147 6.74 0.66 14.24
CA THR A 147 6.27 0.40 12.88
C THR A 147 5.53 1.64 12.33
N VAL A 148 5.10 1.59 11.06
CA VAL A 148 4.14 2.57 10.52
C VAL A 148 2.89 2.52 11.39
N GLN A 149 2.60 3.63 12.07
CA GLN A 149 1.40 3.77 12.87
C GLN A 149 0.21 3.96 11.93
N LEU A 150 -0.84 3.16 12.08
CA LEU A 150 -2.00 3.22 11.18
C LEU A 150 -3.09 4.20 11.62
N ASN A 151 -3.00 4.70 12.85
CA ASN A 151 -3.97 5.61 13.48
C ASN A 151 -5.44 5.17 13.31
N GLY A 152 -5.71 3.86 13.42
CA GLY A 152 -7.05 3.30 13.27
C GLY A 152 -7.51 3.02 11.83
N GLY A 153 -6.66 3.20 10.82
CA GLY A 153 -6.88 2.73 9.44
C GLY A 153 -6.13 1.42 9.12
N SER A 154 -6.09 1.06 7.83
CA SER A 154 -5.32 -0.09 7.32
C SER A 154 -4.57 0.26 6.03
N ILE A 155 -3.41 -0.35 5.84
CA ILE A 155 -2.70 -0.40 4.55
C ILE A 155 -3.02 -1.75 3.92
N LEU A 156 -3.64 -1.73 2.75
CA LEU A 156 -4.15 -2.91 2.07
C LEU A 156 -3.45 -3.10 0.73
N SER A 157 -3.20 -4.36 0.37
CA SER A 157 -2.83 -4.75 -0.99
C SER A 157 -3.87 -4.24 -1.98
N LEU A 158 -3.42 -3.55 -3.04
CA LEU A 158 -4.32 -3.07 -4.09
C LEU A 158 -4.99 -4.20 -4.87
N ALA A 159 -4.33 -5.36 -4.95
CA ALA A 159 -4.84 -6.50 -5.73
C ALA A 159 -5.80 -7.39 -4.93
N THR A 160 -5.57 -7.53 -3.62
CA THR A 160 -6.24 -8.55 -2.80
C THR A 160 -6.95 -8.00 -1.57
N SER A 161 -6.82 -6.71 -1.28
CA SER A 161 -7.35 -6.04 -0.08
C SER A 161 -6.88 -6.66 1.24
N MET A 162 -5.81 -7.46 1.20
CA MET A 162 -5.19 -8.03 2.39
C MET A 162 -4.32 -7.00 3.09
N GLU A 163 -4.32 -7.00 4.41
CA GLU A 163 -3.52 -6.07 5.21
C GLU A 163 -2.02 -6.31 5.02
N ALA A 164 -1.26 -5.20 4.95
CA ALA A 164 0.19 -5.24 4.89
C ALA A 164 0.80 -5.68 6.22
N ASP A 165 1.88 -6.46 6.15
CA ASP A 165 2.71 -6.80 7.28
C ASP A 165 3.79 -5.72 7.47
N LEU A 166 3.59 -4.92 8.52
CA LEU A 166 4.45 -3.79 8.86
C LEU A 166 5.53 -4.14 9.88
N THR A 167 5.67 -5.42 10.26
CA THR A 167 6.69 -5.87 11.22
C THR A 167 8.10 -5.88 10.63
N SER A 168 8.19 -5.74 9.30
CA SER A 168 9.42 -5.81 8.49
C SER A 168 10.11 -4.45 8.26
N ILE A 169 9.90 -3.44 9.12
CA ILE A 169 10.65 -2.18 8.98
C ILE A 169 12.16 -2.46 9.17
N PRO A 170 13.02 -2.05 8.21
CA PRO A 170 14.46 -2.15 8.37
C PRO A 170 14.91 -1.40 9.63
N ALA A 171 15.63 -2.09 10.52
CA ALA A 171 16.13 -1.48 11.74
C ALA A 171 17.12 -0.35 11.42
N PRO A 172 17.25 0.66 12.29
CA PRO A 172 18.22 1.72 12.09
C PRO A 172 19.63 1.21 11.82
N GLY A 173 20.28 1.76 10.79
CA GLY A 173 21.63 1.42 10.34
C GLY A 173 21.70 0.20 9.40
N THR A 174 20.57 -0.47 9.13
CA THR A 174 20.51 -1.59 8.17
C THR A 174 20.22 -1.11 6.76
N ASN A 175 20.54 -1.93 5.75
CA ASN A 175 20.25 -1.61 4.36
C ASN A 175 18.73 -1.38 4.19
N GLY A 176 18.37 -0.26 3.57
CA GLY A 176 16.98 0.14 3.41
C GLY A 176 16.36 0.84 4.61
N SER A 177 17.12 1.18 5.64
CA SER A 177 16.72 2.17 6.66
C SER A 177 17.06 3.59 6.21
N LEU A 178 16.50 4.60 6.90
CA LEU A 178 16.76 6.02 6.64
C LEU A 178 18.24 6.40 6.84
N THR A 179 18.95 5.65 7.66
CA THR A 179 20.34 5.90 8.05
C THR A 179 21.35 5.13 7.20
N SER A 180 20.89 4.28 6.28
CA SER A 180 21.75 3.70 5.24
C SER A 180 22.15 4.76 4.20
N PRO A 181 23.37 4.70 3.62
CA PRO A 181 23.75 5.55 2.50
C PRO A 181 22.75 5.37 1.36
N GLN A 182 21.99 6.42 1.06
CA GLN A 182 21.06 6.44 -0.06
C GLN A 182 21.91 6.56 -1.33
N SER A 183 22.04 5.47 -2.10
CA SER A 183 22.73 5.47 -3.39
C SER A 183 21.89 6.07 -4.50
#